data_AF-A0A212K0L6-F1
#
_entry.id   AF-A0A212K0L6-F1
#
_cell.length_a   1.000
_cell.length_b   1.000
_cell.length_c   1.000
_cell.angle_alpha   90.00
_cell.angle_beta   90.00
_cell.angle_gamma   90.00
#
_symmetry.space_group_name_H-M   'P 1'
#
loop_
_entity.id
_entity.type
_entity.pdbx_description
1 polymer ?
#
loop_
_entity_poly.entity_id
_entity_poly.type
_entity_poly.pdbx_seq_one_letter_code
_entity_poly.pdbx_strand_id
1 'polypeptide(L)'
;MKKLAAFLLAGLILLGGAAALAAGGSASDPLITQSYITGTYIPATVTTAAGRMDTALTRAYDDAAARLKAQADLYLAKAGAMTGGEGYASTFTEKRFKRGDIITFDTGSQVLLLAGSAALSYDKGAAVDATAGMAASAGAAMEVRHRYLAAEDSLCRVTVTSDTAVISLQGYYALTSSSETDYNELADALKAMGLFKGTGTAYGDGYDLEQTPTRIEGLVLFLRLIGEEKAALAYTGTNPFTDVPDWARQYVAYAYAKGYTKGVDEDLMRFGTTNIISSGEYLTFLLRALGYQDSGTSPDFTWDTALDRAKDLGVITTGERALFDPAKPFFRAQTAYLSYYALSASRKAGGTLQNALISAGAMTQTQAEQAKAGVTGARLR
;
A
#
# COMPACT_ATOMS: atom_id res chain seq x y z
N MET A 1 24.46 19.48 -33.07
CA MET A 1 25.40 20.37 -32.34
C MET A 1 26.50 20.97 -33.24
N LYS A 2 27.27 20.18 -34.01
CA LYS A 2 28.36 20.71 -34.87
C LYS A 2 27.91 21.70 -35.96
N LYS A 3 26.72 21.53 -36.56
CA LYS A 3 26.17 22.44 -37.58
C LYS A 3 25.65 23.77 -37.01
N LEU A 4 25.13 23.77 -35.78
CA LEU A 4 24.67 25.00 -35.11
C LEU A 4 25.84 25.88 -34.68
N ALA A 5 26.92 25.26 -34.18
CA ALA A 5 28.15 25.97 -33.85
C ALA A 5 28.81 26.63 -35.07
N ALA A 6 28.78 25.96 -36.24
CA ALA A 6 29.29 26.52 -37.50
C ALA A 6 28.46 27.71 -38.01
N PHE A 7 27.13 27.65 -37.89
CA PHE A 7 26.25 28.78 -38.25
C PHE A 7 26.38 29.97 -37.30
N LEU A 8 26.59 29.73 -35.99
CA LEU A 8 26.88 30.78 -35.03
C LEU A 8 28.22 31.47 -35.29
N LEU A 9 29.25 30.70 -35.67
CA LEU A 9 30.57 31.25 -36.02
C LEU A 9 30.51 32.08 -37.31
N ALA A 10 29.79 31.60 -38.33
CA ALA A 10 29.58 32.35 -39.57
C ALA A 10 28.73 33.62 -39.36
N GLY A 11 27.72 33.55 -38.49
CA GLY A 11 26.91 34.70 -38.09
C GLY A 11 27.70 35.76 -37.31
N LEU A 12 28.64 35.33 -36.45
CA LEU A 12 29.54 36.23 -35.71
C LEU A 12 30.54 36.96 -36.62
N ILE A 13 31.01 36.31 -37.69
CA ILE A 13 31.88 36.93 -38.70
C ILE A 13 31.11 37.96 -39.54
N LEU A 14 29.83 37.70 -39.86
CA LEU A 14 28.97 38.61 -40.62
C LEU A 14 28.41 39.78 -39.79
N LEU A 15 28.18 39.60 -38.49
CA LEU A 15 27.69 40.64 -37.56
C LEU A 15 28.80 41.53 -36.97
N GLY A 16 30.07 41.19 -37.18
CA GLY A 16 31.23 42.03 -36.83
C GLY A 16 31.54 43.13 -37.86
N GLY A 17 30.81 43.17 -38.98
CA GLY A 17 31.07 44.09 -40.09
C GLY A 17 30.54 45.52 -39.92
N ALA A 18 29.80 45.83 -38.86
CA ALA A 18 29.24 47.17 -38.66
C ALA A 18 29.86 47.83 -37.42
N ALA A 19 30.56 48.94 -37.67
CA ALA A 19 31.18 49.88 -36.72
C ALA A 19 32.66 49.64 -36.36
N ALA A 20 33.52 49.44 -37.35
CA ALA A 20 34.81 50.14 -37.35
C ALA A 20 34.61 51.40 -38.21
N LEU A 21 34.66 52.59 -37.62
CA LEU A 21 34.85 53.82 -38.39
C LEU A 21 36.20 53.70 -39.10
N ALA A 22 36.16 53.24 -40.34
CA ALA A 22 37.32 53.13 -41.20
C ALA A 22 37.75 54.55 -41.59
N ALA A 23 38.77 55.09 -40.92
CA ALA A 23 39.66 56.02 -41.59
C ALA A 23 40.63 55.18 -42.45
N GLY A 24 40.16 54.72 -43.60
CA GLY A 24 40.94 53.84 -44.49
C GLY A 24 40.64 54.09 -45.96
N GLY A 25 41.62 54.67 -46.67
CA GLY A 25 41.68 54.83 -48.12
C GLY A 25 40.79 55.93 -48.71
N SER A 26 41.37 56.89 -49.43
CA SER A 26 40.60 57.77 -50.32
C SER A 26 40.15 56.97 -51.55
N ALA A 27 39.15 57.48 -52.31
CA ALA A 27 38.67 56.85 -53.55
C ALA A 27 39.76 56.58 -54.61
N SER A 28 40.97 57.11 -54.41
CA SER A 28 42.17 56.97 -55.24
C SER A 28 43.21 55.94 -54.75
N ASP A 29 43.12 55.43 -53.52
CA ASP A 29 43.93 54.29 -53.04
C ASP A 29 43.10 53.42 -52.07
N PRO A 30 42.44 52.36 -52.59
CA PRO A 30 41.50 51.55 -51.84
C PRO A 30 42.16 50.49 -50.94
N LEU A 31 43.50 50.45 -50.86
CA LEU A 31 44.19 49.37 -50.15
C LEU A 31 44.33 49.68 -48.65
N ILE A 32 43.71 48.85 -47.82
CA ILE A 32 43.93 48.83 -46.37
C ILE A 32 45.36 48.31 -46.12
N THR A 33 46.18 49.07 -45.39
CA THR A 33 47.56 48.69 -45.12
C THR A 33 47.61 47.44 -44.23
N GLN A 34 48.58 46.55 -44.51
CA GLN A 34 48.81 45.37 -43.69
C GLN A 34 49.03 45.73 -42.22
N SER A 35 49.73 46.84 -41.94
CA SER A 35 49.96 47.34 -40.58
C SER A 35 48.68 47.73 -39.85
N TYR A 36 47.68 48.31 -40.54
CA TYR A 36 46.37 48.61 -39.95
C TYR A 36 45.57 47.33 -39.67
N ILE A 37 45.60 46.36 -40.61
CA ILE A 37 44.92 45.07 -40.42
C ILE A 37 45.51 44.34 -39.20
N THR A 38 46.83 44.21 -39.14
CA THR A 38 47.52 43.45 -38.08
C THR A 38 47.59 44.22 -36.76
N GLY A 39 47.79 45.53 -36.80
CA GLY A 39 48.02 46.36 -35.61
C GLY A 39 46.75 46.94 -34.98
N THR A 40 45.64 47.04 -35.72
CA THR A 40 44.43 47.72 -35.23
C THR A 40 43.17 46.88 -35.43
N TYR A 41 42.90 46.44 -36.65
CA TYR A 41 41.65 45.71 -36.96
C TYR A 41 41.59 44.36 -36.24
N ILE A 42 42.57 43.47 -36.46
CA ILE A 42 42.59 42.14 -35.84
C ILE A 42 42.53 42.23 -34.30
N PRO A 43 43.38 43.03 -33.62
CA PRO A 43 43.30 43.16 -32.17
C PRO A 43 41.95 43.70 -31.66
N ALA A 44 41.36 44.68 -32.34
CA ALA A 44 40.07 45.26 -31.95
C ALA A 44 38.91 44.26 -32.16
N THR A 45 38.92 43.52 -33.27
CA THR A 45 37.93 42.47 -33.53
C THR A 45 38.05 41.33 -32.53
N VAL A 46 39.27 40.88 -32.21
CA VAL A 46 39.51 39.85 -31.18
C VAL A 46 39.05 40.32 -29.81
N THR A 47 39.35 41.56 -29.42
CA THR A 47 38.92 42.13 -28.13
C THR A 47 37.40 42.24 -28.05
N THR A 48 36.76 42.70 -29.13
CA THR A 48 35.29 42.80 -29.20
C THR A 48 34.63 41.42 -29.17
N ALA A 49 35.19 40.44 -29.89
CA ALA A 49 34.71 39.07 -29.88
C ALA A 49 34.87 38.42 -28.49
N ALA A 50 36.01 38.61 -27.83
CA ALA A 50 36.25 38.14 -26.47
C ALA A 50 35.24 38.75 -25.48
N GLY A 51 35.01 40.06 -25.51
CA GLY A 51 34.02 40.72 -24.65
C GLY A 51 32.58 40.24 -24.88
N ARG A 52 32.21 39.98 -26.15
CA ARG A 52 30.89 39.39 -26.48
C ARG A 52 30.78 37.93 -26.01
N MET A 53 31.85 37.15 -26.13
CA MET A 53 31.91 35.77 -25.63
C MET A 53 31.78 35.73 -24.11
N ASP A 54 32.51 36.57 -23.38
CA ASP A 54 32.40 36.66 -21.91
C ASP A 54 30.98 37.05 -21.50
N THR A 55 30.39 38.06 -22.15
CA THR A 55 29.01 38.48 -21.85
C THR A 55 28.00 37.35 -22.08
N ALA A 56 28.14 36.61 -23.19
CA ALA A 56 27.26 35.49 -23.50
C ALA A 56 27.45 34.31 -22.52
N LEU A 57 28.70 34.03 -22.14
CA LEU A 57 29.03 32.96 -21.20
C LEU A 57 28.53 33.28 -19.80
N THR A 58 28.73 34.50 -19.31
CA THR A 58 28.21 34.96 -18.01
C THR A 58 26.69 34.85 -17.97
N ARG A 59 25.98 35.32 -19.00
CA ARG A 59 24.51 35.15 -19.07
C ARG A 59 24.10 33.68 -19.02
N ALA A 60 24.77 32.80 -19.76
CA ALA A 60 24.45 31.38 -19.76
C ALA A 60 24.65 30.74 -18.38
N TYR A 61 25.72 31.14 -17.68
CA TYR A 61 25.98 30.70 -16.31
C TYR A 61 24.94 31.24 -15.32
N ASP A 62 24.60 32.52 -15.39
CA ASP A 62 23.60 33.14 -14.52
C ASP A 62 22.22 32.51 -14.71
N ASP A 63 21.82 32.24 -15.97
CA ASP A 63 20.56 31.57 -16.30
C ASP A 63 20.52 30.14 -15.74
N ALA A 64 21.63 29.40 -15.87
CA ALA A 64 21.76 28.05 -15.33
C ALA A 64 21.73 28.05 -13.80
N ALA A 65 22.44 28.99 -13.16
CA ALA A 65 22.46 29.15 -11.72
C ALA A 65 21.08 29.54 -11.17
N ALA A 66 20.37 30.45 -11.84
CA ALA A 66 19.01 30.85 -11.49
C ALA A 66 18.03 29.67 -11.57
N ARG A 67 18.12 28.84 -12.63
CA ARG A 67 17.31 27.62 -12.76
C ARG A 67 17.61 26.60 -11.68
N LEU A 68 18.88 26.35 -11.40
CA LEU A 68 19.30 25.42 -10.34
C LEU A 68 18.83 25.91 -8.97
N LYS A 69 18.95 27.22 -8.70
CA LYS A 69 18.48 27.83 -7.47
C LYS A 69 16.96 27.73 -7.34
N ALA A 70 16.20 28.05 -8.38
CA ALA A 70 14.75 27.90 -8.37
C ALA A 70 14.34 26.45 -8.08
N GLN A 71 15.04 25.48 -8.67
CA GLN A 71 14.80 24.06 -8.42
C GLN A 71 15.15 23.65 -6.97
N ALA A 72 16.27 24.15 -6.43
CA ALA A 72 16.68 23.92 -5.05
C ALA A 72 15.70 24.54 -4.03
N ASP A 73 15.23 25.76 -4.29
CA ASP A 73 14.23 26.45 -3.46
C ASP A 73 12.88 25.70 -3.50
N LEU A 74 12.52 25.10 -4.64
CA LEU A 74 11.35 24.22 -4.78
C LEU A 74 11.48 22.93 -3.96
N TYR A 75 12.66 22.29 -3.99
CA TYR A 75 12.95 21.13 -3.14
C TYR A 75 12.95 21.48 -1.65
N LEU A 76 13.47 22.66 -1.28
CA LEU A 76 13.49 23.13 0.10
C LEU A 76 12.08 23.46 0.61
N ALA A 77 11.23 24.05 -0.24
CA ALA A 77 9.82 24.27 0.07
C ALA A 77 9.04 22.95 0.20
N LYS A 78 9.37 21.94 -0.63
CA LYS A 78 8.82 20.57 -0.53
C LYS A 78 9.20 19.88 0.79
N ALA A 79 10.45 20.06 1.27
CA ALA A 79 10.90 19.57 2.56
C ALA A 79 10.17 20.21 3.76
N GLY A 80 9.52 21.37 3.58
CA GLY A 80 8.66 22.00 4.60
C GLY A 80 7.17 21.68 4.47
N ALA A 81 6.72 21.14 3.34
CA ALA A 81 5.31 20.85 3.05
C ALA A 81 4.91 19.40 3.38
N MET A 82 5.88 18.50 3.44
CA MET A 82 5.69 17.09 3.74
C MET A 82 5.76 16.89 5.26
N THR A 83 4.62 16.62 5.91
CA THR A 83 4.57 16.30 7.33
C THR A 83 4.43 14.79 7.53
N GLY A 84 5.37 14.16 8.25
CA GLY A 84 5.30 12.73 8.58
C GLY A 84 6.59 11.96 8.29
N GLY A 85 6.50 10.63 8.27
CA GLY A 85 7.61 9.77 7.89
C GLY A 85 7.88 9.84 6.38
N GLU A 86 8.95 10.54 5.99
CA GLU A 86 9.34 10.71 4.59
C GLU A 86 9.93 9.43 4.01
N GLY A 87 9.67 9.20 2.71
CA GLY A 87 10.22 8.07 1.97
C GLY A 87 10.32 8.35 0.48
N TYR A 88 11.16 7.57 -0.19
CA TYR A 88 11.31 7.57 -1.63
C TYR A 88 11.24 6.14 -2.16
N ALA A 89 10.47 5.93 -3.23
CA ALA A 89 10.36 4.66 -3.92
C ALA A 89 10.74 4.85 -5.39
N SER A 90 11.90 4.32 -5.82
CA SER A 90 12.38 4.42 -7.20
C SER A 90 11.53 3.64 -8.20
N THR A 91 10.94 2.54 -7.72
CA THR A 91 9.95 1.72 -8.43
C THR A 91 8.66 1.66 -7.62
N PHE A 92 7.59 1.14 -8.21
CA PHE A 92 6.38 0.83 -7.47
C PHE A 92 6.68 -0.14 -6.33
N THR A 93 6.52 0.35 -5.10
CA THR A 93 6.72 -0.41 -3.88
C THR A 93 5.42 -0.45 -3.11
N GLU A 94 4.93 -1.66 -2.89
CA GLU A 94 3.68 -1.92 -2.19
C GLU A 94 3.82 -1.69 -0.70
N LYS A 95 2.80 -1.09 -0.11
CA LYS A 95 2.64 -0.97 1.34
C LYS A 95 1.18 -1.21 1.72
N ARG A 96 0.98 -1.71 2.94
CA ARG A 96 -0.34 -1.81 3.55
C ARG A 96 -0.53 -0.65 4.52
N PHE A 97 -1.76 -0.16 4.55
CA PHE A 97 -2.17 0.99 5.34
C PHE A 97 -3.43 0.65 6.12
N LYS A 98 -3.67 1.38 7.21
CA LYS A 98 -4.90 1.29 8.00
C LYS A 98 -5.81 2.48 7.74
N ARG A 99 -7.07 2.35 8.13
CA ARG A 99 -8.07 3.43 8.08
C ARG A 99 -7.49 4.74 8.60
N GLY A 100 -7.71 5.83 7.85
CA GLY A 100 -7.30 7.17 8.23
C GLY A 100 -5.82 7.48 8.03
N ASP A 101 -4.97 6.52 7.63
CA ASP A 101 -3.61 6.83 7.20
C ASP A 101 -3.66 7.80 6.01
N ILE A 102 -2.77 8.78 6.01
CA ILE A 102 -2.66 9.79 4.95
C ILE A 102 -1.29 9.68 4.29
N ILE A 103 -1.31 9.42 2.98
CA ILE A 103 -0.13 9.41 2.13
C ILE A 103 -0.11 10.72 1.36
N THR A 104 0.86 11.59 1.66
CA THR A 104 1.08 12.82 0.91
C THR A 104 2.16 12.56 -0.13
N PHE A 105 1.97 13.03 -1.37
CA PHE A 105 2.90 12.86 -2.47
C PHE A 105 2.83 14.05 -3.42
N ASP A 106 3.96 14.38 -4.04
CA ASP A 106 4.16 15.62 -4.78
C ASP A 106 4.31 15.38 -6.28
N THR A 107 4.44 16.46 -7.06
CA THR A 107 4.65 16.44 -8.51
C THR A 107 5.61 15.34 -8.98
N GLY A 108 5.12 14.49 -9.88
CA GLY A 108 5.87 13.38 -10.48
C GLY A 108 5.79 12.07 -9.68
N SER A 109 5.38 12.14 -8.41
CA SER A 109 5.13 11.00 -7.54
C SER A 109 3.72 10.44 -7.77
N GLN A 110 3.56 9.15 -7.49
CA GLN A 110 2.44 8.36 -7.99
C GLN A 110 2.02 7.30 -6.99
N VAL A 111 0.73 6.98 -7.00
CA VAL A 111 0.14 5.93 -6.18
C VAL A 111 -0.73 5.02 -7.04
N LEU A 112 -0.79 3.74 -6.71
CA LEU A 112 -1.66 2.76 -7.32
C LEU A 112 -2.42 2.03 -6.22
N LEU A 113 -3.74 2.20 -6.16
CA LEU A 113 -4.57 1.48 -5.20
C LEU A 113 -4.75 0.03 -5.66
N LEU A 114 -4.28 -0.95 -4.89
CA LEU A 114 -4.36 -2.37 -5.23
C LEU A 114 -5.53 -3.08 -4.56
N ALA A 115 -5.88 -2.69 -3.34
CA ALA A 115 -7.03 -3.20 -2.60
C ALA A 115 -7.52 -2.20 -1.55
N GLY A 116 -8.79 -2.33 -1.15
CA GLY A 116 -9.44 -1.45 -0.19
C GLY A 116 -10.02 -0.20 -0.86
N SER A 117 -10.27 0.83 -0.07
CA SER A 117 -10.77 2.12 -0.53
C SER A 117 -9.96 3.25 0.04
N ALA A 118 -9.77 4.28 -0.77
CA ALA A 118 -9.11 5.51 -0.38
C ALA A 118 -9.73 6.69 -1.15
N ALA A 119 -9.51 7.91 -0.65
CA ALA A 119 -9.95 9.14 -1.29
C ALA A 119 -8.73 10.01 -1.61
N LEU A 120 -8.73 10.59 -2.80
CA LEU A 120 -7.67 11.45 -3.30
C LEU A 120 -8.07 12.91 -3.13
N SER A 121 -7.22 13.73 -2.52
CA SER A 121 -7.44 15.17 -2.37
C SER A 121 -6.17 15.98 -2.67
N TYR A 122 -6.34 17.27 -2.95
CA TYR A 122 -5.28 18.24 -3.18
C TYR A 122 -5.87 19.64 -3.04
N ASP A 123 -5.09 20.59 -2.51
CA ASP A 123 -5.56 21.97 -2.31
C ASP A 123 -5.28 22.86 -3.52
N LYS A 124 -4.19 22.58 -4.24
CA LYS A 124 -3.75 23.29 -5.46
C LYS A 124 -3.15 22.29 -6.45
N GLY A 125 -3.28 22.60 -7.73
CA GLY A 125 -2.77 21.76 -8.82
C GLY A 125 -3.83 20.76 -9.28
N ALA A 126 -3.39 19.55 -9.63
CA ALA A 126 -4.27 18.48 -10.07
C ALA A 126 -3.66 17.10 -9.75
N ALA A 127 -4.52 16.11 -9.67
CA ALA A 127 -4.12 14.72 -9.78
C ALA A 127 -4.68 14.13 -11.08
N VAL A 128 -3.90 13.27 -11.73
CA VAL A 128 -4.31 12.61 -12.98
C VAL A 128 -4.49 11.13 -12.69
N ASP A 129 -5.68 10.60 -12.96
CA ASP A 129 -5.87 9.16 -13.09
C ASP A 129 -5.28 8.74 -14.43
N ALA A 130 -4.05 8.23 -14.38
CA ALA A 130 -3.30 7.82 -15.55
C ALA A 130 -3.88 6.54 -16.19
N THR A 131 -4.64 5.75 -15.44
CA THR A 131 -5.32 4.56 -15.97
C THR A 131 -6.54 4.97 -16.80
N ALA A 132 -7.36 5.89 -16.28
CA ALA A 132 -8.52 6.43 -17.00
C ALA A 132 -8.16 7.48 -18.06
N GLY A 133 -6.96 8.07 -17.98
CA GLY A 133 -6.49 9.11 -18.91
C GLY A 133 -7.12 10.48 -18.67
N MET A 134 -7.57 10.76 -17.44
CA MET A 134 -8.28 12.00 -17.11
C MET A 134 -7.85 12.58 -15.75
N ALA A 135 -8.10 13.88 -15.55
CA ALA A 135 -7.90 14.51 -14.25
C ALA A 135 -8.90 13.93 -13.21
N ALA A 136 -8.39 13.55 -12.05
CA ALA A 136 -9.20 13.11 -10.93
C ALA A 136 -9.67 14.32 -10.13
N SER A 137 -10.94 14.34 -9.71
CA SER A 137 -11.48 15.42 -8.87
C SER A 137 -10.95 15.33 -7.44
N ALA A 138 -10.63 16.49 -6.84
CA ALA A 138 -10.30 16.54 -5.42
C ALA A 138 -11.46 16.01 -4.56
N GLY A 139 -11.13 15.14 -3.59
CA GLY A 139 -12.09 14.43 -2.74
C GLY A 139 -12.70 13.18 -3.38
N ALA A 140 -12.37 12.84 -4.63
CA ALA A 140 -12.93 11.65 -5.28
C ALA A 140 -12.45 10.37 -4.61
N ALA A 141 -13.35 9.37 -4.55
CA ALA A 141 -12.97 8.00 -4.24
C ALA A 141 -12.04 7.48 -5.33
N MET A 142 -10.95 6.83 -4.93
CA MET A 142 -10.05 6.16 -5.85
C MET A 142 -10.62 4.82 -6.29
N GLU A 143 -10.34 4.45 -7.53
CA GLU A 143 -10.68 3.15 -8.09
C GLU A 143 -9.54 2.15 -7.88
N VAL A 144 -9.90 0.91 -7.54
CA VAL A 144 -8.93 -0.17 -7.39
C VAL A 144 -8.31 -0.47 -8.75
N ARG A 145 -6.99 -0.70 -8.78
CA ARG A 145 -6.11 -0.86 -9.95
C ARG A 145 -5.93 0.40 -10.79
N HIS A 146 -6.25 1.57 -10.24
CA HIS A 146 -5.99 2.84 -10.91
C HIS A 146 -4.74 3.53 -10.37
N ARG A 147 -3.96 4.09 -11.29
CA ARG A 147 -2.72 4.80 -11.02
C ARG A 147 -2.99 6.30 -11.03
N TYR A 148 -2.71 6.97 -9.91
CA TYR A 148 -2.88 8.40 -9.75
C TYR A 148 -1.51 9.09 -9.69
N LEU A 149 -1.30 10.07 -10.56
CA LEU A 149 -0.09 10.88 -10.66
C LEU A 149 -0.39 12.29 -10.14
N ALA A 150 0.45 12.81 -9.24
CA ALA A 150 0.43 14.22 -8.90
C ALA A 150 0.98 15.03 -10.08
N ALA A 151 0.17 15.95 -10.61
CA ALA A 151 0.55 16.80 -11.74
C ALA A 151 1.60 17.85 -11.30
N GLU A 152 1.98 18.72 -12.24
CA GLU A 152 2.85 19.86 -11.93
C GLU A 152 2.27 20.75 -10.83
N ASP A 153 3.16 21.31 -10.01
CA ASP A 153 2.83 22.19 -8.88
C ASP A 153 1.71 21.66 -7.96
N SER A 154 1.69 20.35 -7.73
CA SER A 154 0.65 19.65 -6.99
C SER A 154 1.21 18.98 -5.74
N LEU A 155 0.44 19.07 -4.66
CA LEU A 155 0.63 18.29 -3.45
C LEU A 155 -0.64 17.51 -3.19
N CYS A 156 -0.61 16.23 -3.52
CA CYS A 156 -1.75 15.32 -3.42
C CYS A 156 -1.70 14.54 -2.11
N ARG A 157 -2.87 14.15 -1.63
CA ARG A 157 -3.06 13.33 -0.43
C ARG A 157 -3.99 12.17 -0.78
N VAL A 158 -3.63 10.99 -0.34
CA VAL A 158 -4.49 9.81 -0.34
C VAL A 158 -4.83 9.49 1.10
N THR A 159 -6.10 9.57 1.46
CA THR A 159 -6.60 9.17 2.78
C THR A 159 -7.26 7.81 2.67
N VAL A 160 -6.80 6.84 3.44
CA VAL A 160 -7.38 5.49 3.47
C VAL A 160 -8.75 5.53 4.15
N THR A 161 -9.78 5.00 3.49
CA THR A 161 -11.18 5.07 3.96
C THR A 161 -11.76 3.72 4.34
N SER A 162 -11.14 2.61 3.95
CA SER A 162 -11.45 1.25 4.45
C SER A 162 -10.62 0.92 5.68
N ASP A 163 -10.93 -0.20 6.35
CA ASP A 163 -10.16 -0.66 7.54
C ASP A 163 -8.69 -0.96 7.21
N THR A 164 -8.46 -1.50 6.02
CA THR A 164 -7.14 -1.71 5.44
C THR A 164 -7.15 -1.35 3.95
N ALA A 165 -6.00 -0.95 3.43
CA ALA A 165 -5.78 -0.78 2.00
C ALA A 165 -4.35 -1.18 1.62
N VAL A 166 -4.18 -1.67 0.40
CA VAL A 166 -2.87 -1.93 -0.20
C VAL A 166 -2.65 -0.89 -1.28
N ILE A 167 -1.61 -0.06 -1.13
CA ILE A 167 -1.27 0.99 -2.09
C ILE A 167 0.20 0.84 -2.49
N SER A 168 0.45 0.83 -3.79
CA SER A 168 1.80 0.85 -4.34
C SER A 168 2.24 2.28 -4.60
N LEU A 169 3.41 2.65 -4.10
CA LEU A 169 3.94 4.01 -4.13
C LEU A 169 5.14 4.08 -5.07
N GLN A 170 5.24 5.18 -5.83
CA GLN A 170 6.42 5.52 -6.64
C GLN A 170 6.72 7.02 -6.49
N GLY A 171 7.99 7.37 -6.35
CA GLY A 171 8.44 8.74 -6.12
C GLY A 171 8.54 9.08 -4.64
N TYR A 172 8.50 10.38 -4.34
CA TYR A 172 8.54 10.90 -2.97
C TYR A 172 7.16 10.85 -2.33
N TYR A 173 7.13 10.43 -1.07
CA TYR A 173 5.91 10.42 -0.26
C TYR A 173 6.23 10.71 1.20
N ALA A 174 5.22 11.14 1.94
CA ALA A 174 5.24 11.25 3.39
C ALA A 174 4.01 10.54 3.96
N LEU A 175 4.21 9.76 5.00
CA LEU A 175 3.13 9.04 5.69
C LEU A 175 2.81 9.73 7.01
N THR A 176 1.53 10.06 7.19
CA THR A 176 0.93 10.39 8.49
C THR A 176 0.08 9.21 8.93
N SER A 177 0.52 8.47 9.94
CA SER A 177 -0.22 7.35 10.49
C SER A 177 -1.41 7.80 11.33
N SER A 178 -2.51 7.06 11.25
CA SER A 178 -3.68 7.26 12.12
C SER A 178 -3.52 6.52 13.46
N SER A 179 -4.48 6.77 14.37
CA SER A 179 -4.65 6.00 15.62
C SER A 179 -5.71 4.89 15.49
N GLU A 180 -6.19 4.60 14.28
CA GLU A 180 -7.18 3.54 14.05
C GLU A 180 -6.58 2.16 14.29
N THR A 181 -7.46 1.15 14.40
CA THR A 181 -7.04 -0.24 14.59
C THR A 181 -6.18 -0.72 13.43
N ASP A 182 -4.98 -1.23 13.74
CA ASP A 182 -4.08 -1.77 12.73
C ASP A 182 -4.31 -3.28 12.53
N TYR A 183 -5.21 -3.62 11.61
CA TYR A 183 -5.47 -5.02 11.26
C TYR A 183 -4.26 -5.70 10.58
N ASN A 184 -3.32 -4.92 10.00
CA ASN A 184 -2.14 -5.47 9.36
C ASN A 184 -1.20 -6.09 10.39
N GLU A 185 -0.95 -5.39 11.50
CA GLU A 185 -0.12 -5.92 12.61
C GLU A 185 -0.70 -7.23 13.16
N LEU A 186 -2.03 -7.34 13.28
CA LEU A 186 -2.70 -8.55 13.77
C LEU A 186 -2.55 -9.71 12.78
N ALA A 187 -2.65 -9.44 11.48
CA ALA A 187 -2.42 -10.42 10.44
C ALA A 187 -0.95 -10.86 10.40
N ASP A 188 0.00 -9.93 10.55
CA ASP A 188 1.43 -10.21 10.64
C ASP A 188 1.77 -11.07 11.86
N ALA A 189 1.18 -10.77 13.02
CA ALA A 189 1.35 -11.57 14.22
C ALA A 189 0.84 -13.01 14.02
N LEU A 190 -0.36 -13.18 13.44
CA LEU A 190 -0.89 -14.52 13.14
C LEU A 190 -0.07 -15.25 12.07
N LYS A 191 0.47 -14.54 11.06
CA LYS A 191 1.36 -15.11 10.05
C LYS A 191 2.65 -15.61 10.68
N ALA A 192 3.27 -14.83 11.56
CA ALA A 192 4.48 -15.21 12.29
C ALA A 192 4.25 -16.44 13.20
N MET A 193 3.05 -16.59 13.74
CA MET A 193 2.61 -17.78 14.48
C MET A 193 2.20 -18.97 13.60
N GLY A 194 2.19 -18.82 12.26
CA GLY A 194 1.79 -19.87 11.32
C GLY A 194 0.27 -20.08 11.18
N LEU A 195 -0.54 -19.22 11.78
CA LEU A 195 -2.00 -19.35 11.84
C LEU A 195 -2.72 -18.66 10.68
N PHE A 196 -2.09 -17.68 10.04
CA PHE A 196 -2.69 -16.94 8.92
C PHE A 196 -1.76 -16.99 7.71
N LYS A 197 -2.11 -17.76 6.67
CA LYS A 197 -1.19 -18.02 5.55
C LYS A 197 -1.39 -17.12 4.32
N GLY A 198 -2.50 -16.39 4.26
CA GLY A 198 -2.92 -15.68 3.05
C GLY A 198 -3.56 -16.59 2.00
N THR A 199 -3.84 -16.03 0.83
CA THR A 199 -4.52 -16.64 -0.32
C THR A 199 -3.59 -16.91 -1.50
N GLY A 200 -2.37 -16.35 -1.48
CA GLY A 200 -1.43 -16.40 -2.60
C GLY A 200 -1.54 -15.23 -3.58
N THR A 201 -2.35 -14.21 -3.28
CA THR A 201 -2.37 -12.95 -4.03
C THR A 201 -0.97 -12.32 -4.05
N ALA A 202 -0.57 -11.79 -5.21
CA ALA A 202 0.80 -11.33 -5.46
C ALA A 202 1.17 -10.02 -4.74
N TYR A 203 0.19 -9.34 -4.13
CA TYR A 203 0.38 -8.08 -3.42
C TYR A 203 -0.10 -8.16 -1.96
N GLY A 204 0.34 -7.20 -1.13
CA GLY A 204 -0.13 -7.08 0.25
C GLY A 204 0.17 -8.29 1.13
N ASP A 205 1.27 -9.01 0.84
CA ASP A 205 1.66 -10.32 1.37
C ASP A 205 0.62 -11.43 1.19
N GLY A 206 -0.32 -11.24 0.27
CA GLY A 206 -1.38 -12.18 -0.04
C GLY A 206 -2.40 -12.35 1.09
N TYR A 207 -2.50 -11.40 2.02
CA TYR A 207 -3.46 -11.51 3.12
C TYR A 207 -4.91 -11.36 2.68
N ASP A 208 -5.14 -10.52 1.66
CA ASP A 208 -6.46 -10.14 1.16
C ASP A 208 -7.39 -9.69 2.30
N LEU A 209 -6.91 -8.80 3.18
CA LEU A 209 -7.66 -8.36 4.37
C LEU A 209 -8.96 -7.65 3.99
N GLU A 210 -9.01 -7.07 2.79
CA GLU A 210 -10.14 -6.33 2.22
C GLU A 210 -11.21 -7.23 1.59
N GLN A 211 -10.97 -8.55 1.51
CA GLN A 211 -11.92 -9.50 0.94
C GLN A 211 -12.85 -10.08 2.00
N THR A 212 -14.07 -10.44 1.58
CA THR A 212 -15.02 -11.14 2.45
C THR A 212 -14.60 -12.61 2.61
N PRO A 213 -14.57 -13.15 3.84
CA PRO A 213 -14.13 -14.52 4.08
C PRO A 213 -15.21 -15.51 3.64
N THR A 214 -14.76 -16.59 3.01
CA THR A 214 -15.61 -17.73 2.66
C THR A 214 -15.66 -18.76 3.79
N ARG A 215 -16.66 -19.64 3.75
CA ARG A 215 -16.85 -20.72 4.73
C ARG A 215 -15.66 -21.67 4.79
N ILE A 216 -15.06 -21.99 3.63
CA ILE A 216 -13.86 -22.84 3.63
C ILE A 216 -12.68 -22.16 4.30
N GLU A 217 -12.50 -20.86 4.11
CA GLU A 217 -11.42 -20.11 4.78
C GLU A 217 -11.64 -20.02 6.29
N GLY A 218 -12.88 -19.80 6.72
CA GLY A 218 -13.26 -19.86 8.14
C GLY A 218 -12.97 -21.23 8.76
N LEU A 219 -13.31 -22.32 8.07
CA LEU A 219 -13.03 -23.69 8.54
C LEU A 219 -11.53 -23.98 8.63
N VAL A 220 -10.76 -23.59 7.60
CA VAL A 220 -9.30 -23.80 7.60
C VAL A 220 -8.64 -23.03 8.74
N LEU A 221 -9.07 -21.79 8.98
CA LEU A 221 -8.55 -20.98 10.08
C LEU A 221 -8.96 -21.56 11.44
N PHE A 222 -10.18 -22.07 11.58
CA PHE A 222 -10.61 -22.83 12.76
C PHE A 222 -9.69 -24.03 13.04
N LEU A 223 -9.41 -24.86 12.01
CA LEU A 223 -8.51 -26.01 12.15
C LEU A 223 -7.09 -25.60 12.58
N ARG A 224 -6.59 -24.46 12.10
CA ARG A 224 -5.32 -23.89 12.56
C ARG A 224 -5.39 -23.45 14.02
N LEU A 225 -6.46 -22.79 14.43
CA LEU A 225 -6.66 -22.30 15.80
C LEU A 225 -6.83 -23.41 16.84
N ILE A 226 -7.23 -24.61 16.43
CA ILE A 226 -7.22 -25.80 17.30
C ILE A 226 -5.96 -26.67 17.14
N GLY A 227 -5.03 -26.28 16.27
CA GLY A 227 -3.77 -27.00 16.04
C GLY A 227 -3.91 -28.28 15.19
N GLU A 228 -5.05 -28.48 14.53
CA GLU A 228 -5.36 -29.72 13.80
C GLU A 228 -5.16 -29.62 12.28
N GLU A 229 -4.67 -28.49 11.75
CA GLU A 229 -4.45 -28.31 10.30
C GLU A 229 -3.58 -29.43 9.70
N LYS A 230 -2.49 -29.83 10.38
CA LYS A 230 -1.61 -30.91 9.91
C LYS A 230 -2.33 -32.26 9.87
N ALA A 231 -3.15 -32.55 10.87
CA ALA A 231 -3.95 -33.77 10.92
C ALA A 231 -5.00 -33.78 9.79
N ALA A 232 -5.61 -32.62 9.52
CA ALA A 232 -6.55 -32.46 8.42
C ALA A 232 -5.90 -32.71 7.06
N LEU A 233 -4.71 -32.14 6.81
CA LEU A 233 -3.94 -32.37 5.57
C LEU A 233 -3.43 -33.80 5.41
N ALA A 234 -3.23 -34.53 6.51
CA ALA A 234 -2.85 -35.94 6.47
C ALA A 234 -4.07 -36.89 6.34
N TYR A 235 -5.29 -36.36 6.43
CA TYR A 235 -6.49 -37.17 6.44
C TYR A 235 -6.77 -37.79 5.07
N THR A 236 -7.03 -39.10 5.06
CA THR A 236 -7.27 -39.90 3.84
C THR A 236 -8.71 -40.37 3.69
N GLY A 237 -9.60 -39.99 4.62
CA GLY A 237 -11.01 -40.34 4.55
C GLY A 237 -11.75 -39.57 3.45
N THR A 238 -12.94 -40.07 3.10
CA THR A 238 -13.74 -39.52 2.01
C THR A 238 -14.42 -38.20 2.39
N ASN A 239 -14.37 -37.23 1.49
CA ASN A 239 -15.21 -36.04 1.56
C ASN A 239 -16.61 -36.36 0.99
N PRO A 240 -17.70 -36.24 1.76
CA PRO A 240 -19.04 -36.54 1.24
C PRO A 240 -19.59 -35.42 0.35
N PHE A 241 -19.05 -34.20 0.45
CA PHE A 241 -19.62 -33.02 -0.19
C PHE A 241 -19.24 -32.88 -1.66
N THR A 242 -20.18 -32.40 -2.47
CA THR A 242 -20.05 -32.29 -3.93
C THR A 242 -19.43 -30.97 -4.40
N ASP A 243 -19.49 -29.92 -3.58
CA ASP A 243 -19.09 -28.55 -3.91
C ASP A 243 -17.74 -28.13 -3.30
N VAL A 244 -16.87 -29.09 -2.96
CA VAL A 244 -15.55 -28.86 -2.36
C VAL A 244 -14.43 -29.02 -3.39
N PRO A 245 -13.62 -27.98 -3.66
CA PRO A 245 -12.52 -28.06 -4.61
C PRO A 245 -11.37 -28.94 -4.09
N ASP A 246 -10.52 -29.42 -5.01
CA ASP A 246 -9.45 -30.38 -4.71
C ASP A 246 -8.54 -29.96 -3.55
N TRP A 247 -8.11 -28.69 -3.54
CA TRP A 247 -7.22 -28.15 -2.52
C TRP A 247 -7.85 -28.16 -1.11
N ALA A 248 -9.18 -28.11 -1.03
CA ALA A 248 -9.94 -28.03 0.21
C ALA A 248 -10.41 -29.41 0.71
N ARG A 249 -10.32 -30.44 -0.13
CA ARG A 249 -10.95 -31.75 0.09
C ARG A 249 -10.56 -32.38 1.43
N GLN A 250 -9.27 -32.38 1.76
CA GLN A 250 -8.77 -32.99 3.00
C GLN A 250 -9.24 -32.24 4.25
N TYR A 251 -9.26 -30.90 4.20
CA TYR A 251 -9.78 -30.08 5.30
C TYR A 251 -11.24 -30.40 5.61
N VAL A 252 -12.08 -30.44 4.57
CA VAL A 252 -13.51 -30.69 4.74
C VAL A 252 -13.79 -32.12 5.14
N ALA A 253 -13.12 -33.11 4.51
CA ALA A 253 -13.25 -34.51 4.88
C ALA A 253 -12.91 -34.76 6.36
N TYR A 254 -11.80 -34.17 6.82
CA TYR A 254 -11.38 -34.26 8.22
C TYR A 254 -12.39 -33.59 9.15
N ALA A 255 -12.78 -32.35 8.84
CA ALA A 255 -13.74 -31.61 9.65
C ALA A 255 -15.09 -32.32 9.75
N TYR A 256 -15.55 -32.95 8.67
CA TYR A 256 -16.77 -33.75 8.68
C TYR A 256 -16.64 -34.98 9.58
N ALA A 257 -15.55 -35.75 9.41
CA ALA A 257 -15.30 -36.95 10.22
C ALA A 257 -15.16 -36.65 11.72
N LYS A 258 -14.62 -35.47 12.07
CA LYS A 258 -14.52 -34.98 13.45
C LYS A 258 -15.81 -34.37 13.98
N GLY A 259 -16.84 -34.21 13.15
CA GLY A 259 -18.10 -33.58 13.50
C GLY A 259 -18.05 -32.05 13.62
N TYR A 260 -16.99 -31.40 13.11
CA TYR A 260 -16.85 -29.94 13.14
C TYR A 260 -17.74 -29.21 12.12
N THR A 261 -18.20 -29.93 11.09
CA THR A 261 -19.17 -29.43 10.12
C THR A 261 -20.12 -30.53 9.70
N LYS A 262 -21.36 -30.17 9.41
CA LYS A 262 -22.37 -31.03 8.78
C LYS A 262 -22.70 -30.62 7.34
N GLY A 263 -22.04 -29.57 6.84
CA GLY A 263 -22.44 -28.89 5.61
C GLY A 263 -23.58 -27.91 5.84
N VAL A 264 -24.10 -27.37 4.74
CA VAL A 264 -25.24 -26.45 4.72
C VAL A 264 -26.51 -27.10 4.16
N ASP A 265 -26.36 -28.25 3.51
CA ASP A 265 -27.45 -29.02 2.91
C ASP A 265 -27.06 -30.50 2.96
N GLU A 266 -27.77 -31.28 3.78
CA GLU A 266 -27.52 -32.70 3.99
C GLU A 266 -28.06 -33.54 2.81
N ASP A 267 -29.17 -33.13 2.21
CA ASP A 267 -29.81 -33.86 1.11
C ASP A 267 -28.98 -33.74 -0.18
N LEU A 268 -28.45 -32.55 -0.46
CA LEU A 268 -27.61 -32.27 -1.62
C LEU A 268 -26.12 -32.52 -1.38
N MET A 269 -25.74 -32.93 -0.17
CA MET A 269 -24.35 -33.08 0.26
C MET A 269 -23.52 -31.84 -0.11
N ARG A 270 -23.95 -30.65 0.33
CA ARG A 270 -23.23 -29.40 0.09
C ARG A 270 -22.56 -28.87 1.35
N PHE A 271 -21.29 -28.54 1.22
CA PHE A 271 -20.53 -27.86 2.26
C PHE A 271 -20.78 -26.34 2.26
N GLY A 272 -21.01 -25.75 1.08
CA GLY A 272 -21.12 -24.30 0.91
C GLY A 272 -19.75 -23.62 0.85
N THR A 273 -18.78 -24.20 0.12
CA THR A 273 -17.37 -23.76 0.09
C THR A 273 -17.20 -22.25 -0.08
N THR A 274 -17.91 -21.66 -1.04
CA THR A 274 -17.79 -20.24 -1.40
C THR A 274 -18.80 -19.35 -0.69
N ASN A 275 -19.63 -19.89 0.22
CA ASN A 275 -20.57 -19.07 0.99
C ASN A 275 -19.76 -18.07 1.82
N ILE A 276 -20.11 -16.80 1.73
CA ILE A 276 -19.55 -15.77 2.59
C ILE A 276 -20.05 -16.01 4.01
N ILE A 277 -19.13 -15.99 4.98
CA ILE A 277 -19.50 -16.12 6.40
C ILE A 277 -19.66 -14.76 7.04
N SER A 278 -20.66 -14.67 7.92
CA SER A 278 -20.88 -13.55 8.82
C SER A 278 -19.92 -13.58 10.01
N SER A 279 -19.87 -12.47 10.75
CA SER A 279 -19.18 -12.41 12.06
C SER A 279 -19.71 -13.44 13.05
N GLY A 280 -21.02 -13.73 13.03
CA GLY A 280 -21.65 -14.72 13.92
C GLY A 280 -21.27 -16.16 13.62
N GLU A 281 -21.24 -16.52 12.34
CA GLU A 281 -20.75 -17.84 11.93
C GLU A 281 -19.26 -18.00 12.25
N TYR A 282 -18.46 -16.95 12.06
CA TYR A 282 -17.05 -17.00 12.42
C TYR A 282 -16.81 -17.10 13.94
N LEU A 283 -17.57 -16.34 14.75
CA LEU A 283 -17.51 -16.46 16.21
C LEU A 283 -18.00 -17.82 16.71
N THR A 284 -18.92 -18.47 16.01
CA THR A 284 -19.30 -19.86 16.30
C THR A 284 -18.08 -20.79 16.16
N PHE A 285 -17.27 -20.64 15.11
CA PHE A 285 -16.01 -21.39 14.99
C PHE A 285 -15.03 -21.07 16.12
N LEU A 286 -14.90 -19.80 16.52
CA LEU A 286 -14.00 -19.42 17.62
C LEU A 286 -14.45 -20.00 18.98
N LEU A 287 -15.74 -19.95 19.28
CA LEU A 287 -16.29 -20.55 20.49
C LEU A 287 -16.09 -22.07 20.51
N ARG A 288 -16.25 -22.74 19.36
CA ARG A 288 -15.89 -24.17 19.22
C ARG A 288 -14.41 -24.41 19.48
N ALA A 289 -13.51 -23.54 18.99
CA ALA A 289 -12.08 -23.67 19.24
C ALA A 289 -11.73 -23.52 20.73
N LEU A 290 -12.49 -22.69 21.45
CA LEU A 290 -12.40 -22.53 22.90
C LEU A 290 -13.05 -23.68 23.68
N GLY A 291 -13.71 -24.62 23.01
CA GLY A 291 -14.31 -25.82 23.59
C GLY A 291 -15.78 -25.68 23.96
N TYR A 292 -16.46 -24.61 23.56
CA TYR A 292 -17.90 -24.45 23.74
C TYR A 292 -18.67 -25.15 22.62
N GLN A 293 -19.84 -25.70 22.95
CA GLN A 293 -20.66 -26.48 22.03
C GLN A 293 -21.93 -25.70 21.64
N ASP A 294 -22.24 -25.64 20.36
CA ASP A 294 -23.46 -25.00 19.82
C ASP A 294 -24.54 -26.02 19.41
N SER A 295 -24.32 -27.30 19.70
CA SER A 295 -25.24 -28.39 19.41
C SER A 295 -25.13 -29.52 20.44
N GLY A 296 -26.03 -30.49 20.37
CA GLY A 296 -26.14 -31.59 21.34
C GLY A 296 -27.33 -31.43 22.29
N THR A 297 -27.42 -32.27 23.31
CA THR A 297 -28.55 -32.29 24.26
C THR A 297 -28.54 -31.09 25.23
N SER A 298 -27.39 -30.45 25.42
CA SER A 298 -27.24 -29.29 26.31
C SER A 298 -26.15 -28.37 25.76
N PRO A 299 -26.45 -27.62 24.67
CA PRO A 299 -25.48 -26.73 24.05
C PRO A 299 -25.16 -25.54 24.97
N ASP A 300 -23.92 -25.05 24.91
CA ASP A 300 -23.46 -23.86 25.64
C ASP A 300 -23.98 -22.54 25.04
N PHE A 301 -24.36 -22.58 23.75
CA PHE A 301 -24.92 -21.46 22.98
C PHE A 301 -25.63 -21.98 21.72
N THR A 302 -26.23 -21.09 20.95
CA THR A 302 -26.79 -21.37 19.62
C THR A 302 -26.14 -20.46 18.59
N TRP A 303 -26.19 -20.84 17.31
CA TRP A 303 -25.52 -20.08 16.25
C TRP A 303 -25.94 -18.60 16.18
N ASP A 304 -27.20 -18.29 16.50
CA ASP A 304 -27.77 -16.95 16.55
C ASP A 304 -27.42 -16.15 17.82
N THR A 305 -26.96 -16.82 18.88
CA THR A 305 -26.52 -16.20 20.14
C THR A 305 -24.99 -16.14 20.28
N ALA A 306 -24.24 -16.58 19.27
CA ALA A 306 -22.78 -16.71 19.32
C ALA A 306 -22.06 -15.40 19.72
N LEU A 307 -22.50 -14.25 19.21
CA LEU A 307 -21.91 -12.95 19.55
C LEU A 307 -22.11 -12.59 21.02
N ASP A 308 -23.34 -12.73 21.52
CA ASP A 308 -23.66 -12.37 22.90
C ASP A 308 -22.99 -13.35 23.86
N ARG A 309 -22.95 -14.64 23.52
CA ARG A 309 -22.19 -15.63 24.28
C ARG A 309 -20.71 -15.31 24.32
N ALA A 310 -20.10 -14.97 23.18
CA ALA A 310 -18.69 -14.61 23.11
C ALA A 310 -18.36 -13.41 24.00
N LYS A 311 -19.26 -12.42 24.07
CA LYS A 311 -19.13 -11.28 24.99
C LYS A 311 -19.24 -11.72 26.46
N ASP A 312 -20.26 -12.51 26.80
CA ASP A 312 -20.48 -12.98 28.18
C ASP A 312 -19.33 -13.83 28.71
N LEU A 313 -18.65 -14.56 27.82
CA LEU A 313 -17.46 -15.36 28.11
C LEU A 313 -16.16 -14.54 28.11
N GLY A 314 -16.22 -13.23 27.79
CA GLY A 314 -15.04 -12.36 27.69
C GLY A 314 -14.13 -12.66 26.49
N VAL A 315 -14.62 -13.42 25.51
CA VAL A 315 -13.91 -13.70 24.25
C VAL A 315 -13.82 -12.43 23.41
N ILE A 316 -14.92 -11.67 23.37
CA ILE A 316 -14.97 -10.33 22.79
C ILE A 316 -15.38 -9.29 23.84
N THR A 317 -15.02 -8.03 23.61
CA THR A 317 -15.39 -6.89 24.46
C THR A 317 -16.75 -6.30 24.07
N THR A 318 -17.23 -5.33 24.84
CA THR A 318 -18.50 -4.63 24.54
C THR A 318 -18.38 -3.80 23.27
N GLY A 319 -17.25 -3.08 23.08
CA GLY A 319 -17.01 -2.34 21.84
C GLY A 319 -16.89 -3.25 20.62
N GLU A 320 -16.22 -4.40 20.76
CA GLU A 320 -16.13 -5.40 19.69
C GLU A 320 -17.50 -5.97 19.32
N ARG A 321 -18.38 -6.22 20.30
CA ARG A 321 -19.76 -6.67 20.04
C ARG A 321 -20.55 -5.68 19.18
N ALA A 322 -20.32 -4.37 19.33
CA ALA A 322 -20.95 -3.33 18.52
C ALA A 322 -20.29 -3.17 17.13
N LEU A 323 -19.00 -3.49 17.02
CA LEU A 323 -18.27 -3.50 15.75
C LEU A 323 -18.74 -4.65 14.86
N PHE A 324 -18.90 -5.85 15.42
CA PHE A 324 -19.22 -7.07 14.68
C PHE A 324 -20.73 -7.29 14.48
N ASP A 325 -21.53 -6.24 14.50
CA ASP A 325 -22.96 -6.30 14.20
C ASP A 325 -23.20 -7.08 12.87
N PRO A 326 -24.09 -8.10 12.85
CA PRO A 326 -24.37 -8.87 11.64
C PRO A 326 -24.86 -8.05 10.43
N ALA A 327 -25.35 -6.83 10.64
CA ALA A 327 -25.74 -5.91 9.57
C ALA A 327 -24.54 -5.19 8.91
N LYS A 328 -23.34 -5.29 9.49
CA LYS A 328 -22.12 -4.67 8.95
C LYS A 328 -21.32 -5.67 8.09
N PRO A 329 -20.59 -5.17 7.07
CA PRO A 329 -19.66 -6.00 6.32
C PRO A 329 -18.62 -6.67 7.23
N PHE A 330 -18.30 -7.92 6.93
CA PHE A 330 -17.29 -8.71 7.64
C PHE A 330 -16.20 -9.14 6.66
N PHE A 331 -14.96 -8.74 6.93
CA PHE A 331 -13.82 -9.03 6.07
C PHE A 331 -12.79 -9.93 6.75
N ARG A 332 -11.80 -10.36 5.98
CA ARG A 332 -10.65 -11.12 6.46
C ARG A 332 -9.83 -10.31 7.48
N ALA A 333 -9.82 -8.98 7.40
CA ALA A 333 -9.32 -8.08 8.44
C ALA A 333 -9.93 -8.41 9.81
N GLN A 334 -11.28 -8.41 9.91
CA GLN A 334 -11.98 -8.73 11.15
C GLN A 334 -11.79 -10.19 11.59
N THR A 335 -11.64 -11.10 10.62
CA THR A 335 -11.33 -12.51 10.89
C THR A 335 -9.96 -12.65 11.57
N ALA A 336 -8.94 -11.95 11.07
CA ALA A 336 -7.61 -11.90 11.68
C ALA A 336 -7.65 -11.25 13.07
N TYR A 337 -8.39 -10.15 13.22
CA TYR A 337 -8.58 -9.48 14.52
C TYR A 337 -9.15 -10.45 15.57
N LEU A 338 -10.29 -11.08 15.25
CA LEU A 338 -10.97 -11.98 16.17
C LEU A 338 -10.12 -13.23 16.48
N SER A 339 -9.43 -13.78 15.47
CA SER A 339 -8.44 -14.86 15.67
C SER A 339 -7.36 -14.50 16.67
N TYR A 340 -6.72 -13.33 16.48
CA TYR A 340 -5.59 -12.90 17.29
C TYR A 340 -6.01 -12.74 18.76
N TYR A 341 -7.10 -12.03 19.01
CA TYR A 341 -7.54 -11.80 20.38
C TYR A 341 -8.10 -13.07 21.05
N ALA A 342 -8.70 -13.98 20.28
CA ALA A 342 -9.12 -15.29 20.78
C ALA A 342 -7.96 -16.15 21.31
N LEU A 343 -6.71 -15.93 20.85
CA LEU A 343 -5.53 -16.63 21.40
C LEU A 343 -5.37 -16.42 22.91
N SER A 344 -5.77 -15.23 23.40
CA SER A 344 -5.71 -14.88 24.82
C SER A 344 -6.98 -15.25 25.60
N ALA A 345 -8.05 -15.66 24.92
CA ALA A 345 -9.31 -16.01 25.55
C ALA A 345 -9.21 -17.34 26.32
N SER A 346 -9.92 -17.38 27.45
CA SER A 346 -10.04 -18.58 28.28
C SER A 346 -10.84 -19.66 27.57
N ARG A 347 -10.33 -20.89 27.61
CA ARG A 347 -11.03 -22.06 27.11
C ARG A 347 -11.99 -22.60 28.18
N LYS A 348 -13.02 -23.32 27.75
CA LYS A 348 -13.96 -24.01 28.65
C LYS A 348 -13.26 -24.98 29.61
N ALA A 349 -12.21 -25.65 29.14
CA ALA A 349 -11.41 -26.60 29.93
C ALA A 349 -10.29 -25.93 30.77
N GLY A 350 -10.22 -24.59 30.79
CA GLY A 350 -9.15 -23.85 31.45
C GLY A 350 -7.95 -23.58 30.53
N GLY A 351 -7.10 -22.63 30.95
CA GLY A 351 -6.00 -22.08 30.14
C GLY A 351 -6.49 -21.25 28.96
N THR A 352 -5.54 -20.73 28.17
CA THR A 352 -5.85 -19.95 26.95
C THR A 352 -5.78 -20.79 25.69
N LEU A 353 -6.39 -20.31 24.60
CA LEU A 353 -6.24 -20.94 23.28
C LEU A 353 -4.77 -21.02 22.84
N GLN A 354 -3.97 -19.99 23.13
CA GLN A 354 -2.53 -20.01 22.89
C GLN A 354 -1.84 -21.16 23.66
N ASN A 355 -2.17 -21.36 24.95
CA ASN A 355 -1.57 -22.45 25.72
C ASN A 355 -1.90 -23.82 25.10
N ALA A 356 -3.11 -23.98 24.58
CA ALA A 356 -3.52 -25.20 23.88
C ALA A 356 -2.71 -25.43 22.61
N LEU A 357 -2.53 -24.38 21.78
CA LEU A 357 -1.75 -24.45 20.54
C LEU A 357 -0.27 -24.76 20.80
N ILE A 358 0.31 -24.20 21.85
CA ILE A 358 1.68 -24.51 22.27
C ILE A 358 1.78 -25.97 22.74
N SER A 359 0.83 -26.41 23.56
CA SER A 359 0.80 -27.80 24.04
C SER A 359 0.63 -28.82 22.92
N ALA A 360 -0.11 -28.45 21.86
CA ALA A 360 -0.30 -29.24 20.65
C ALA A 360 0.90 -29.19 19.68
N GLY A 361 1.93 -28.39 19.96
CA GLY A 361 3.08 -28.20 19.06
C GLY A 361 2.75 -27.47 17.75
N ALA A 362 1.62 -26.76 17.71
CA ALA A 362 1.20 -25.96 16.56
C ALA A 362 1.98 -24.64 16.45
N MET A 363 2.45 -24.11 17.59
CA MET A 363 3.35 -22.95 17.68
C MET A 363 4.27 -23.07 18.89
N THR A 364 5.35 -22.29 18.93
CA THR A 364 6.24 -22.17 20.09
C THR A 364 5.91 -20.95 20.94
N GLN A 365 6.31 -20.98 22.22
CA GLN A 365 6.20 -19.83 23.12
C GLN A 365 6.95 -18.60 22.56
N THR A 366 8.16 -18.80 22.04
CA THR A 366 8.97 -17.73 21.43
C THR A 366 8.28 -17.09 20.23
N GLN A 367 7.69 -17.88 19.33
CA GLN A 367 6.91 -17.34 18.21
C GLN A 367 5.74 -16.49 18.70
N ALA A 368 5.03 -16.95 19.73
CA ALA A 368 3.90 -16.21 20.28
C ALA A 368 4.35 -14.87 20.92
N GLU A 369 5.46 -14.86 21.66
CA GLU A 369 6.01 -13.65 22.28
C GLU A 369 6.50 -12.63 21.24
N GLN A 370 7.26 -13.10 20.23
CA GLN A 370 7.75 -12.24 19.15
C GLN A 370 6.60 -11.63 18.35
N ALA A 371 5.60 -12.44 18.00
CA ALA A 371 4.43 -11.97 17.27
C ALA A 371 3.62 -10.95 18.07
N LYS A 372 3.47 -11.14 19.39
CA LYS A 372 2.80 -10.17 20.27
C LYS A 372 3.55 -8.85 20.38
N ALA A 373 4.88 -8.88 20.41
CA ALA A 373 5.70 -7.67 20.49
C ALA A 373 5.55 -6.77 19.25
N GLY A 374 5.13 -7.34 18.11
CA GLY A 374 4.85 -6.59 16.89
C GLY A 374 3.47 -5.91 16.85
N VAL A 375 2.58 -6.18 17.81
CA VAL A 375 1.26 -5.54 17.88
C VAL A 375 1.32 -4.37 18.86
N THR A 376 1.20 -3.16 18.33
CA THR A 376 1.35 -1.92 19.10
C THR A 376 0.01 -1.26 19.42
N GLY A 377 -1.02 -1.55 18.63
CA GLY A 377 -2.37 -1.04 18.82
C GLY A 377 -3.08 -1.61 20.06
N ALA A 378 -3.94 -0.78 20.68
CA ALA A 378 -4.79 -1.22 21.77
C ALA A 378 -5.99 -2.03 21.25
N ARG A 379 -6.38 -3.06 22.00
CA ARG A 379 -7.63 -3.79 21.77
C ARG A 379 -8.84 -2.87 21.97
N LEU A 380 -9.81 -2.96 21.06
CA LEU A 380 -11.08 -2.24 21.20
C LEU A 380 -11.84 -2.72 22.45
N ARG A 381 -12.34 -1.78 23.26
CA ARG A 381 -12.99 -2.06 24.55
C ARG A 381 -14.50 -1.91 24.49
#